data_AF-A0A8C6FJZ1-F1
#
_entry.id   AF-A0A8C6FJZ1-F1
#
_cell.length_a   1.000
_cell.length_b   1.000
_cell.length_c   1.000
_cell.angle_alpha   90.00
_cell.angle_beta   90.00
_cell.angle_gamma   90.00
#
_symmetry.space_group_name_H-M   'P 1'
#
loop_
_entity.id
_entity.type
_entity.pdbx_description
1 polymer ?
#
loop_
_entity_poly.entity_id
_entity_poly.type
_entity_poly.pdbx_seq_one_letter_code
_entity_poly.pdbx_strand_id
1 'polypeptide(L)'
;VTIYRDLISHDEMFSDIYKIREVADGLHLEVEGRVVSRTEGNIDDSPVGGNASAEGPEGEGTESTVLTGVDLVMNHHYQETSFTKEA
;
A
#
# COMPACT_ATOMS: atom_id res chain seq x y z
N VAL A 1 5.63 -6.64 -17.92
CA VAL A 1 4.77 -5.96 -16.96
C VAL A 1 4.25 -4.69 -17.62
N THR A 2 2.95 -4.61 -17.76
CA THR A 2 2.22 -3.46 -18.31
C THR A 2 1.66 -2.66 -17.14
N ILE A 3 1.91 -1.36 -17.13
CA ILE A 3 1.48 -0.45 -16.08
C ILE A 3 0.24 0.30 -16.53
N TYR A 4 -0.83 0.20 -15.76
CA TYR A 4 -2.05 0.97 -15.93
C TYR A 4 -1.94 2.25 -15.11
N ARG A 5 -2.05 3.39 -15.77
CA ARG A 5 -1.92 4.72 -15.16
C ARG A 5 -3.25 5.45 -15.23
N ASP A 6 -3.49 6.29 -14.23
CA ASP A 6 -4.59 7.23 -14.32
C ASP A 6 -4.38 8.21 -15.47
N LEU A 7 -5.45 8.55 -16.18
CA LEU A 7 -5.36 9.44 -17.34
C LEU A 7 -5.17 10.91 -16.94
N ILE A 8 -5.61 11.29 -15.73
CA ILE A 8 -5.63 12.67 -15.25
C ILE A 8 -4.34 12.99 -14.47
N SER A 9 -3.98 12.18 -13.47
CA SER A 9 -2.79 12.38 -12.64
C SER A 9 -1.53 11.76 -13.23
N HIS A 10 -1.67 10.81 -14.15
CA HIS A 10 -0.57 10.00 -14.71
C HIS A 10 0.16 9.09 -13.70
N ASP A 11 -0.39 8.98 -12.49
CA ASP A 11 0.13 8.08 -11.47
C ASP A 11 -0.17 6.63 -11.82
N GLU A 12 0.72 5.74 -11.38
CA GLU A 12 0.53 4.32 -11.51
C GLU A 12 -0.62 3.85 -10.60
N MET A 13 -1.63 3.24 -11.22
CA MET A 13 -2.73 2.62 -10.50
C MET A 13 -2.34 1.18 -10.18
N PHE A 14 -2.23 0.30 -11.18
CA PHE A 14 -1.95 -1.12 -11.02
C PHE A 14 -1.21 -1.67 -12.24
N SER A 15 -0.85 -2.96 -12.21
CA SER A 15 -0.17 -3.62 -13.34
C SER A 15 -0.79 -4.96 -13.72
N ASP A 16 -0.42 -5.48 -14.89
CA ASP A 16 -0.85 -6.79 -15.43
C ASP A 16 -0.34 -8.00 -14.64
N ILE A 17 0.37 -7.79 -13.53
CA ILE A 17 0.72 -8.85 -12.58
C ILE A 17 -0.51 -9.36 -11.80
N TYR A 18 -1.56 -8.54 -11.71
CA TYR A 18 -2.84 -8.91 -11.12
C TYR A 18 -3.77 -9.48 -12.21
N LYS A 19 -4.76 -10.27 -11.80
CA LYS A 19 -5.79 -10.75 -12.71
C LYS A 19 -6.77 -9.62 -13.02
N ILE A 20 -6.83 -9.22 -14.29
CA ILE A 20 -7.66 -8.12 -14.78
C ILE A 20 -8.75 -8.69 -15.70
N ARG A 21 -9.97 -8.16 -15.56
CA ARG A 21 -11.10 -8.47 -16.45
C ARG A 21 -11.71 -7.19 -17.00
N GLU A 22 -11.92 -7.15 -18.30
CA GLU A 22 -12.75 -6.11 -18.92
C GLU A 22 -14.22 -6.40 -18.63
N VAL A 23 -14.95 -5.37 -18.19
CA VAL A 23 -16.38 -5.44 -17.89
C VAL A 23 -17.09 -4.21 -18.48
N ALA A 24 -18.43 -4.27 -18.55
CA ALA A 24 -19.26 -3.22 -19.16
C ALA A 24 -18.80 -2.86 -20.58
N ASP A 25 -18.69 -3.87 -21.45
CA ASP A 25 -18.32 -3.71 -22.87
C ASP A 25 -16.97 -2.99 -23.08
N GLY A 26 -16.01 -3.23 -22.19
CA GLY A 26 -14.65 -2.64 -22.26
C GLY A 26 -14.54 -1.25 -21.62
N LEU A 27 -15.61 -0.75 -20.99
CA LEU A 27 -15.59 0.56 -20.33
C LEU A 27 -14.87 0.53 -18.98
N HIS A 28 -14.83 -0.61 -18.29
CA HIS A 28 -14.21 -0.73 -16.97
C HIS A 28 -13.27 -1.93 -16.89
N LEU A 29 -12.28 -1.81 -16.01
CA LEU A 29 -11.36 -2.88 -15.64
C LEU A 29 -11.62 -3.30 -14.19
N GLU A 30 -11.89 -4.58 -13.99
CA GLU A 30 -11.97 -5.18 -12.65
C GLU A 30 -10.63 -5.85 -12.33
N VAL A 31 -10.03 -5.50 -11.19
CA VAL A 31 -8.72 -6.00 -10.75
C VAL A 31 -8.88 -6.85 -9.50
N GLU A 32 -8.50 -8.13 -9.57
CA GLU A 32 -8.62 -9.07 -8.45
C GLU A 32 -7.40 -8.95 -7.53
N GLY A 33 -7.61 -8.38 -6.35
CA GLY A 33 -6.62 -8.36 -5.27
C GLY A 33 -6.81 -9.50 -4.26
N ARG A 34 -5.74 -9.85 -3.54
CA ARG A 34 -5.76 -10.88 -2.49
C ARG A 34 -5.67 -10.25 -1.11
N VAL A 35 -6.48 -10.73 -0.16
CA VAL A 35 -6.31 -10.37 1.25
C VAL A 35 -5.05 -11.04 1.80
N VAL A 36 -4.12 -10.22 2.30
CA VAL A 36 -2.84 -10.64 2.87
C VAL A 36 -2.65 -10.02 4.25
N SER A 37 -1.89 -10.70 5.10
CA SER A 37 -1.46 -10.18 6.40
C SER A 37 0.06 -9.97 6.37
N ARG A 38 0.53 -8.82 6.82
CA ARG A 38 1.94 -8.44 6.93
C ARG A 38 2.23 -8.03 8.37
N THR A 39 3.37 -8.46 8.90
CA THR A 39 3.84 -8.02 10.20
C THR A 39 4.78 -6.85 10.00
N GLU A 40 4.41 -5.67 10.50
CA GLU A 40 5.30 -4.52 10.62
C GLU A 40 5.97 -4.52 12.00
N GLY A 41 7.24 -4.10 12.08
CA GLY A 41 8.00 -4.04 13.33
C GLY A 41 9.29 -4.88 13.39
N ASN A 42 10.05 -4.97 12.29
CA ASN A 42 11.46 -5.39 12.36
C ASN A 42 12.34 -4.42 11.56
N ILE A 43 12.06 -3.13 11.72
CA ILE A 43 12.96 -2.07 11.29
C ILE A 43 13.64 -1.61 12.56
N ASP A 44 14.95 -1.83 12.64
CA ASP A 44 15.81 -1.14 13.57
C ASP A 44 15.58 0.36 13.35
N ASP A 45 14.88 1.01 14.28
CA ASP A 45 14.61 2.46 14.30
C ASP A 45 15.92 3.26 14.52
N SER A 46 17.05 2.80 13.96
CA SER A 46 18.21 3.66 13.83
C SER A 46 17.97 4.60 12.64
N PRO A 47 17.81 5.91 12.88
CA PRO A 47 17.82 6.86 11.79
C PRO A 47 19.15 6.72 11.05
N VAL A 48 19.10 6.35 9.77
CA VAL A 48 20.21 6.46 8.83
C VAL A 48 20.53 7.95 8.61
N GLY A 49 21.07 8.61 9.62
CA GLY A 49 21.26 10.06 9.62
C GLY A 49 21.60 10.55 11.01
N GLY A 50 22.90 10.64 11.29
CA GLY A 50 23.48 10.83 12.61
C GLY A 50 22.97 12.00 13.45
N ASN A 51 22.80 11.72 14.74
CA ASN A 51 23.19 12.61 15.83
C ASN A 51 23.62 11.73 17.02
N ALA A 52 24.92 11.73 17.31
CA ALA A 52 25.59 10.84 18.27
C ALA A 52 25.51 11.33 19.74
N SER A 53 24.34 11.78 20.19
CA SER A 53 24.16 12.32 21.55
C SER A 53 22.79 11.99 22.13
N ALA A 54 22.50 10.71 22.36
CA ALA A 54 21.43 10.29 23.26
C ALA A 54 21.73 8.87 23.76
N GLU A 55 22.62 8.76 24.74
CA GLU A 55 22.80 7.53 25.51
C GLU A 55 21.59 7.37 26.44
N GLY A 56 20.71 6.41 26.15
CA GLY A 56 19.55 6.02 26.95
C GLY A 56 19.30 4.52 26.82
N PRO A 57 18.79 3.84 27.87
CA PRO A 57 18.87 2.39 27.99
C PRO A 57 18.04 1.67 26.94
N GLU A 58 18.61 0.56 26.50
CA GLU A 58 18.20 -0.30 25.40
C GLU A 58 16.83 -0.97 25.62
N GLY A 59 15.98 -0.84 24.60
CA GLY A 59 15.19 -1.92 24.00
C GLY A 59 14.26 -2.74 24.91
N GLU A 60 13.04 -2.21 25.14
CA GLU A 60 11.88 -3.07 25.42
C GLU A 60 11.15 -3.31 24.09
N GLY A 61 10.96 -4.58 23.74
CA GLY A 61 10.66 -5.04 22.38
C GLY A 61 9.43 -4.41 21.72
N THR A 62 9.63 -3.89 20.51
CA THR A 62 8.56 -3.36 19.66
C THR A 62 7.46 -4.39 19.47
N GLU A 63 6.23 -4.04 19.84
CA GLU A 63 5.05 -4.85 19.55
C GLU A 63 4.89 -4.97 18.04
N SER A 64 5.10 -6.18 17.51
CA SER A 64 4.91 -6.46 16.10
C SER A 64 3.44 -6.29 15.74
N THR A 65 3.10 -5.30 14.92
CA THR A 65 1.72 -5.06 14.50
C THR A 65 1.44 -5.85 13.23
N VAL A 66 0.38 -6.67 13.24
CA VAL A 66 -0.06 -7.39 12.05
C VAL A 66 -1.11 -6.56 11.31
N LEU A 67 -0.78 -6.08 10.13
CA LEU A 67 -1.71 -5.40 9.22
C LEU A 67 -2.29 -6.39 8.23
N THR A 68 -3.62 -6.40 8.08
CA THR A 68 -4.33 -7.23 7.10
C THR A 68 -5.10 -6.35 6.13
N GLY A 69 -5.02 -6.65 4.84
CA GLY A 69 -5.71 -5.89 3.80
C GLY A 69 -5.46 -6.45 2.42
N VAL A 70 -6.01 -5.79 1.40
CA VAL A 70 -5.83 -6.20 0.01
C VAL A 70 -4.43 -5.84 -0.44
N ASP A 71 -3.70 -6.80 -1.00
CA ASP A 71 -2.32 -6.63 -1.46
C ASP A 71 -2.15 -5.47 -2.44
N LEU A 72 -3.10 -5.29 -3.38
CA LEU A 72 -3.14 -4.18 -4.31
C LEU A 72 -3.18 -2.83 -3.57
N VAL A 73 -4.08 -2.69 -2.61
CA VAL A 73 -4.23 -1.48 -1.79
C VAL A 73 -2.95 -1.20 -1.00
N MET A 74 -2.40 -2.23 -0.37
CA MET A 74 -1.19 -2.12 0.46
C MET A 74 0.06 -1.80 -0.36
N ASN A 75 0.24 -2.41 -1.53
CA ASN A 75 1.43 -2.23 -2.36
C ASN A 75 1.45 -0.87 -3.06
N HIS A 76 0.30 -0.41 -3.53
CA HIS A 76 0.17 0.84 -4.27
C HIS A 76 -0.21 2.02 -3.35
N HIS A 77 -0.24 1.81 -2.03
CA HIS A 77 -0.54 2.82 -1.01
C HIS A 77 -1.85 3.58 -1.27
N TYR A 78 -2.88 2.88 -1.77
CA TYR A 78 -4.16 3.50 -2.08
C TYR A 78 -4.79 4.10 -0.81
N GLN A 79 -5.39 5.27 -0.98
CA GLN A 79 -6.06 6.00 0.09
C GLN A 79 -7.57 5.86 -0.09
N GLU A 80 -8.25 5.35 0.95
CA GLU A 80 -9.71 5.33 0.98
C GLU A 80 -10.25 6.76 1.12
N THR A 81 -11.22 7.12 0.29
CA THR A 81 -11.87 8.44 0.30
C THR A 81 -13.37 8.30 0.37
N SER A 82 -14.04 9.15 1.14
CA SER A 82 -15.50 9.15 1.28
C SER A 82 -16.17 10.18 0.37
N PHE A 83 -17.26 9.79 -0.29
CA PHE A 83 -18.13 10.67 -1.06
C PHE A 83 -19.58 10.56 -0.59
N THR A 84 -20.37 11.61 -0.79
CA THR A 84 -21.82 11.57 -0.55
C THR A 84 -22.55 11.46 -1.89
N LYS A 85 -23.80 10.98 -1.88
CA LYS A 85 -24.59 10.81 -3.11
C LYS A 85 -24.77 12.12 -3.90
N GLU A 86 -24.80 13.26 -3.21
CA GLU A 86 -25.09 14.57 -3.78
C GLU A 86 -23.82 15.32 -4.26
N ALA A 87 -22.63 14.75 -4.03
CA ALA A 87 -21.33 15.32 -4.37
C ALA A 87 -20.67 14.59 -5.53
#